data_AF-A0A660MIK2-F1
#
_entry.id   AF-A0A660MIK2-F1
#
_cell.length_a   1.000
_cell.length_b   1.000
_cell.length_c   1.000
_cell.angle_alpha   90.00
_cell.angle_beta   90.00
_cell.angle_gamma   90.00
#
_symmetry.space_group_name_H-M   'P 1'
#
loop_
_entity.id
_entity.type
_entity.pdbx_description
1 polymer ?
#
loop_
_entity_poly.entity_id
_entity_poly.type
_entity_poly.pdbx_seq_one_letter_code
_entity_poly.pdbx_strand_id
1 'polypeptide(L)'
;MAKVKNIDEIKVIDTSKPLEEQKFIKEQYDIETYSFLSLKIDTFEQLEYLFKEIRKNEIASKREYSQFIYRGQKDSNWFLQCSLEREAKYYGVDVGWCVVEHLNIFKNLLRGKLSDHSVLKNTFHLEEQNEIWAIGQHLGLKTLLLDWTKVFYIALFFAFERELEDRESIDYRAVYRIDASSLEQPVGLVGFSYNPYSDQIGRITAQQGTFTTYRA
;
A
#
# COMPACT_ATOMS: atom_id res chain seq x y z
N MET A 1 18.56 5.42 0.82
CA MET A 1 17.27 4.70 0.89
C MET A 1 17.29 3.84 2.14
N ALA A 2 16.13 3.61 2.75
CA ALA A 2 16.03 2.68 3.87
C ALA A 2 16.44 1.27 3.45
N LYS A 3 16.88 0.44 4.39
CA LYS A 3 17.24 -0.97 4.18
C LYS A 3 16.76 -1.85 5.31
N VAL A 4 16.32 -3.06 4.98
CA VAL A 4 16.02 -4.10 5.96
C VAL A 4 17.33 -4.72 6.43
N LYS A 5 17.69 -4.51 7.69
CA LYS A 5 18.96 -4.95 8.29
C LYS A 5 19.01 -6.44 8.56
N ASN A 6 17.88 -7.04 8.93
CA ASN A 6 17.80 -8.43 9.35
C ASN A 6 17.20 -9.35 8.28
N ILE A 7 17.36 -8.99 6.99
CA ILE A 7 16.79 -9.76 5.87
C ILE A 7 17.23 -11.23 5.94
N ASP A 8 18.49 -11.50 6.30
CA ASP A 8 19.04 -12.86 6.39
C ASP A 8 18.48 -13.68 7.56
N GLU A 9 17.90 -13.02 8.57
CA GLU A 9 17.31 -13.69 9.72
C GLU A 9 15.86 -14.14 9.46
N ILE A 10 15.19 -13.51 8.49
CA ILE A 10 13.80 -13.83 8.10
C ILE A 10 13.74 -15.27 7.59
N LYS A 11 12.76 -16.02 8.13
CA LYS A 11 12.62 -17.45 7.83
C LYS A 11 11.91 -17.68 6.51
N VAL A 12 12.41 -18.65 5.75
CA VAL A 12 11.73 -19.20 4.59
C VAL A 12 10.49 -19.96 5.05
N ILE A 13 9.41 -19.86 4.27
CA ILE A 13 8.16 -20.55 4.58
C ILE A 13 8.34 -22.07 4.70
N ASP A 14 7.71 -22.67 5.70
CA ASP A 14 7.71 -24.11 5.92
C ASP A 14 6.44 -24.72 5.31
N THR A 15 6.54 -25.35 4.15
CA THR A 15 5.39 -25.92 3.43
C THR A 15 4.74 -27.12 4.13
N SER A 16 5.30 -27.59 5.25
CA SER A 16 4.73 -28.67 6.07
C SER A 16 3.77 -28.18 7.17
N LYS A 17 3.76 -26.88 7.46
CA LYS A 17 2.98 -26.27 8.54
C LYS A 17 1.98 -25.27 7.97
N PRO A 18 0.76 -25.15 8.52
CA PRO A 18 -0.19 -24.13 8.05
C PRO A 18 0.33 -22.70 8.28
N LEU A 19 -0.29 -21.71 7.64
CA LEU A 19 0.16 -20.31 7.71
C LEU A 19 0.17 -19.75 9.13
N GLU A 20 -0.77 -20.17 9.98
CA GLU A 20 -0.88 -19.72 11.37
C GLU A 20 0.26 -20.23 12.28
N GLU A 21 0.93 -21.32 11.88
CA GLU A 21 2.04 -21.94 12.61
C GLU A 21 3.41 -21.51 12.08
N GLN A 22 3.44 -20.65 11.06
CA GLN A 22 4.69 -20.14 10.49
C GLN A 22 5.42 -19.23 11.48
N LYS A 23 6.75 -19.32 11.47
CA LYS A 23 7.60 -18.47 12.29
C LYS A 23 7.93 -17.16 11.57
N PHE A 24 7.03 -16.19 11.67
CA PHE A 24 7.28 -14.84 11.17
C PHE A 24 8.36 -14.12 11.98
N ILE A 25 9.21 -13.37 11.30
CA ILE A 25 10.24 -12.53 11.91
C ILE A 25 9.89 -11.07 11.66
N LYS A 26 9.97 -10.24 12.71
CA LYS A 26 9.74 -8.81 12.60
C LYS A 26 10.91 -8.15 11.84
N GLU A 27 10.61 -7.42 10.77
CA GLU A 27 11.59 -6.64 10.02
C GLU A 27 12.21 -5.54 10.87
N GLN A 28 13.50 -5.30 10.65
CA GLN A 28 14.24 -4.22 11.28
C GLN A 28 14.85 -3.34 10.20
N TYR A 29 14.48 -2.07 10.19
CA TYR A 29 14.98 -1.11 9.24
C TYR A 29 16.18 -0.34 9.78
N ASP A 30 16.97 0.24 8.89
CA ASP A 30 18.05 1.17 9.23
C ASP A 30 17.58 2.56 9.67
N ILE A 31 16.31 2.84 9.45
CA ILE A 31 15.59 4.03 9.91
C ILE A 31 14.49 3.63 10.90
N GLU A 32 14.01 4.60 11.67
CA GLU A 32 12.79 4.44 12.45
C GLU A 32 11.58 4.42 11.51
N THR A 33 10.86 3.30 11.48
CA THR A 33 9.64 3.10 10.68
C THR A 33 8.85 1.89 11.21
N TYR A 34 7.71 1.61 10.60
CA TYR A 34 6.91 0.42 10.91
C TYR A 34 7.63 -0.85 10.46
N SER A 35 7.59 -1.84 11.32
CA SER A 35 8.04 -3.19 11.00
C SER A 35 6.87 -4.08 10.67
N PHE A 36 7.04 -4.95 9.69
CA PHE A 36 6.11 -6.03 9.40
C PHE A 36 6.62 -7.36 9.92
N LEU A 37 5.69 -8.27 10.18
CA LEU A 37 5.99 -9.68 10.39
C LEU A 37 6.15 -10.33 9.02
N SER A 38 7.33 -10.90 8.76
CA SER A 38 7.74 -11.31 7.42
C SER A 38 8.24 -12.76 7.38
N LEU A 39 8.10 -13.34 6.18
CA LEU A 39 8.60 -14.65 5.78
C LEU A 39 9.19 -14.53 4.38
N LYS A 40 10.16 -15.39 4.06
CA LYS A 40 10.76 -15.50 2.72
C LYS A 40 10.08 -16.58 1.88
N ILE A 41 10.03 -16.32 0.59
CA ILE A 41 9.62 -17.25 -0.45
C ILE A 41 10.75 -17.25 -1.48
N ASP A 42 11.47 -18.36 -1.59
CA ASP A 42 12.63 -18.51 -2.45
C ASP A 42 12.32 -19.38 -3.69
N THR A 43 11.27 -20.20 -3.65
CA THR A 43 10.91 -21.10 -4.77
C THR A 43 9.46 -20.98 -5.22
N PHE A 44 9.17 -21.44 -6.44
CA PHE A 44 7.81 -21.47 -6.97
C PHE A 44 6.91 -22.44 -6.20
N GLU A 45 7.42 -23.57 -5.73
CA GLU A 45 6.65 -24.53 -4.91
C GLU A 45 6.20 -23.89 -3.59
N GLN A 46 7.06 -23.09 -2.97
CA GLN A 46 6.74 -22.32 -1.77
C GLN A 46 5.69 -21.24 -2.06
N LEU A 47 5.78 -20.57 -3.21
CA LEU A 47 4.79 -19.59 -3.65
C LEU A 47 3.42 -20.24 -3.91
N GLU A 48 3.39 -21.39 -4.59
CA GLU A 48 2.17 -22.16 -4.82
C GLU A 48 1.53 -22.63 -3.51
N TYR A 49 2.35 -23.07 -2.57
CA TYR A 49 1.91 -23.40 -1.22
C TYR A 49 1.27 -22.19 -0.54
N LEU A 50 1.95 -21.04 -0.55
CA LEU A 50 1.43 -19.80 0.03
C LEU A 50 0.08 -19.38 -0.58
N PHE A 51 -0.09 -19.52 -1.91
CA PHE A 51 -1.38 -19.22 -2.56
C PHE A 51 -2.53 -20.08 -2.00
N LYS A 52 -2.28 -21.38 -1.77
CA LYS A 52 -3.29 -22.30 -1.21
C LYS A 52 -3.69 -21.86 0.20
N GLU A 53 -2.71 -21.51 1.02
CA GLU A 53 -2.95 -21.07 2.39
C GLU A 53 -3.64 -19.71 2.46
N ILE A 54 -3.21 -18.72 1.66
CA ILE A 54 -3.89 -17.41 1.58
C ILE A 54 -5.34 -17.60 1.19
N ARG A 55 -5.63 -18.41 0.18
CA ARG A 55 -7.01 -18.67 -0.26
C ARG A 55 -7.85 -19.33 0.84
N LYS A 56 -7.29 -20.31 1.55
CA LYS A 56 -7.95 -20.95 2.70
C LYS A 56 -8.26 -19.93 3.79
N ASN A 57 -7.29 -19.08 4.11
CA ASN A 57 -7.42 -18.04 5.12
C ASN A 57 -8.44 -16.95 4.72
N GLU A 58 -8.48 -16.53 3.46
CA GLU A 58 -9.50 -15.59 2.93
C GLU A 58 -10.93 -16.16 2.96
N ILE A 59 -11.09 -17.46 2.70
CA ILE A 59 -12.40 -18.13 2.80
C ILE A 59 -12.86 -18.18 4.25
N ALA A 60 -11.95 -18.45 5.18
CA ALA A 60 -12.24 -18.43 6.61
C ALA A 60 -12.58 -17.00 7.08
N SER A 61 -11.77 -16.02 6.71
CA SER A 61 -11.88 -14.62 7.16
C SER A 61 -13.15 -13.92 6.67
N LYS A 62 -13.66 -14.27 5.47
CA LYS A 62 -14.96 -13.79 4.99
C LYS A 62 -16.12 -14.14 5.92
N ARG A 63 -15.98 -15.20 6.72
CA ARG A 63 -16.98 -15.58 7.74
C ARG A 63 -16.86 -14.74 9.01
N GLU A 64 -15.71 -14.12 9.22
CA GLU A 64 -15.32 -13.34 10.41
C GLU A 64 -15.27 -11.83 10.14
N TYR A 65 -15.78 -11.38 8.99
CA TYR A 65 -15.79 -9.97 8.54
C TYR A 65 -14.40 -9.33 8.30
N SER A 66 -13.32 -10.11 8.33
CA SER A 66 -11.97 -9.63 8.01
C SER A 66 -11.75 -9.51 6.50
N GLN A 67 -11.12 -8.41 6.07
CA GLN A 67 -10.84 -8.09 4.66
C GLN A 67 -9.36 -7.86 4.44
N PHE A 68 -8.67 -8.81 3.82
CA PHE A 68 -7.26 -8.64 3.49
C PHE A 68 -7.05 -7.76 2.27
N ILE A 69 -6.07 -6.86 2.36
CA ILE A 69 -5.59 -6.05 1.25
C ILE A 69 -4.08 -6.20 1.11
N TYR A 70 -3.60 -6.04 -0.12
CA TYR A 70 -2.25 -6.39 -0.53
C TYR A 70 -1.57 -5.26 -1.29
N ARG A 71 -0.26 -5.14 -1.16
CA ARG A 71 0.54 -4.17 -1.92
C ARG A 71 1.87 -4.79 -2.35
N GLY A 72 2.11 -4.79 -3.66
CA GLY A 72 3.38 -5.21 -4.23
C GLY A 72 4.39 -4.07 -4.26
N GLN A 73 5.64 -4.37 -3.96
CA GLN A 73 6.77 -3.46 -4.11
C GLN A 73 7.94 -4.17 -4.79
N LYS A 74 8.57 -3.43 -5.70
CA LYS A 74 9.72 -3.90 -6.49
C LYS A 74 10.94 -4.20 -5.61
N ASP A 75 11.13 -3.48 -4.52
CA ASP A 75 12.32 -3.61 -3.67
C ASP A 75 11.86 -3.88 -2.23
N SER A 76 12.36 -4.97 -1.65
CA SER A 76 12.07 -5.34 -0.26
C SER A 76 12.61 -4.34 0.76
N ASN A 77 13.55 -3.47 0.37
CA ASN A 77 14.05 -2.41 1.24
C ASN A 77 13.08 -1.23 1.36
N TRP A 78 12.06 -1.16 0.50
CA TRP A 78 11.07 -0.07 0.53
C TRP A 78 10.01 -0.33 1.58
N PHE A 79 10.09 0.38 2.69
CA PHE A 79 9.01 0.49 3.66
C PHE A 79 7.79 1.21 3.05
N LEU A 80 6.64 1.09 3.70
CA LEU A 80 5.42 1.79 3.27
C LEU A 80 5.57 3.30 3.48
N GLN A 81 5.70 4.03 2.39
CA GLN A 81 5.81 5.48 2.36
C GLN A 81 5.03 6.05 1.18
N CYS A 82 4.20 7.07 1.40
CA CYS A 82 3.42 7.65 0.31
C CYS A 82 4.29 8.52 -0.60
N SER A 83 3.75 8.88 -1.76
CA SER A 83 4.50 9.61 -2.78
C SER A 83 4.81 11.06 -2.38
N LEU A 84 3.91 11.72 -1.63
CA LEU A 84 4.13 13.07 -1.13
C LEU A 84 5.18 13.11 -0.01
N GLU A 85 5.17 12.16 0.92
CA GLU A 85 6.20 12.06 1.97
C GLU A 85 7.59 11.87 1.39
N ARG A 86 7.74 11.02 0.36
CA ARG A 86 9.02 10.82 -0.33
C ARG A 86 9.52 12.13 -0.92
N GLU A 87 8.65 12.86 -1.60
CA GLU A 87 8.98 14.14 -2.23
C GLU A 87 9.34 15.20 -1.17
N ALA A 88 8.53 15.33 -0.12
CA ALA A 88 8.76 16.27 0.97
C ALA A 88 10.11 16.01 1.66
N LYS A 89 10.41 14.74 1.97
CA LYS A 89 11.70 14.33 2.55
C LYS A 89 12.88 14.66 1.63
N TYR A 90 12.74 14.48 0.32
CA TYR A 90 13.77 14.82 -0.65
C TYR A 90 14.11 16.32 -0.62
N TYR A 91 13.11 17.18 -0.46
CA TYR A 91 13.31 18.63 -0.32
C TYR A 91 13.55 19.12 1.11
N GLY A 92 13.58 18.22 2.10
CA GLY A 92 13.74 18.59 3.52
C GLY A 92 12.54 19.34 4.11
N VAL A 93 11.35 19.13 3.55
CA VAL A 93 10.10 19.73 4.00
C VAL A 93 9.32 18.73 4.85
N ASP A 94 8.77 19.20 5.97
CA ASP A 94 7.81 18.43 6.75
C ASP A 94 6.47 18.35 5.99
N VAL A 95 6.01 17.13 5.74
CA VAL A 95 4.81 16.88 4.93
C VAL A 95 3.54 17.47 5.55
N GLY A 96 3.48 17.55 6.89
CA GLY A 96 2.35 18.12 7.62
C GLY A 96 2.18 19.62 7.37
N TRP A 97 3.26 20.31 7.00
CA TRP A 97 3.22 21.75 6.69
C TRP A 97 2.70 22.02 5.28
N CYS A 98 2.96 21.12 4.32
CA CYS A 98 2.58 21.33 2.94
C CYS A 98 1.28 20.62 2.53
N VAL A 99 0.80 19.61 3.26
CA VAL A 99 -0.36 18.80 2.85
C VAL A 99 -1.63 19.63 2.60
N VAL A 100 -1.96 20.54 3.52
CA VAL A 100 -3.19 21.34 3.43
C VAL A 100 -3.13 22.28 2.24
N GLU A 101 -1.99 22.96 2.06
CA GLU A 101 -1.80 23.88 0.95
C GLU A 101 -1.72 23.14 -0.40
N HIS A 102 -1.05 21.99 -0.44
CA HIS A 102 -0.98 21.12 -1.62
C HIS A 102 -2.37 20.67 -2.08
N LEU A 103 -3.22 20.26 -1.13
CA LEU A 103 -4.62 19.92 -1.41
C LEU A 103 -5.40 21.13 -1.94
N ASN A 104 -5.24 22.30 -1.31
CA ASN A 104 -5.94 23.53 -1.72
C ASN A 104 -5.53 24.00 -3.12
N ILE A 105 -4.24 23.99 -3.43
CA ILE A 105 -3.71 24.29 -4.77
C ILE A 105 -4.31 23.32 -5.78
N PHE A 106 -4.26 22.02 -5.49
CA PHE A 106 -4.80 21.02 -6.41
C PHE A 106 -6.31 21.18 -6.64
N LYS A 107 -7.09 21.48 -5.60
CA LYS A 107 -8.51 21.79 -5.70
C LYS A 107 -8.79 22.97 -6.62
N ASN A 108 -7.99 24.04 -6.51
CA ASN A 108 -8.12 25.20 -7.38
C ASN A 108 -7.80 24.84 -8.85
N LEU A 109 -6.78 24.01 -9.09
CA LEU A 109 -6.43 23.53 -10.43
C LEU A 109 -7.49 22.62 -11.05
N LEU A 110 -8.22 21.85 -10.23
CA LEU A 110 -9.28 20.96 -10.68
C LEU A 110 -10.56 21.68 -11.11
N ARG A 111 -10.84 22.89 -10.60
CA ARG A 111 -12.09 23.64 -10.89
C ARG A 111 -12.37 23.81 -12.38
N GLY A 112 -11.32 23.94 -13.21
CA GLY A 112 -11.44 24.08 -14.66
C GLY A 112 -11.28 22.77 -15.46
N LYS A 113 -11.05 21.64 -14.79
CA LYS A 113 -10.69 20.36 -15.43
C LYS A 113 -11.71 19.24 -15.20
N LEU A 114 -12.54 19.34 -14.17
CA LEU A 114 -13.57 18.35 -13.88
C LEU A 114 -14.87 18.67 -14.63
N SER A 115 -15.47 17.64 -15.24
CA SER A 115 -16.82 17.71 -15.80
C SER A 115 -17.91 17.67 -14.71
N ASP A 116 -17.62 17.06 -13.57
CA ASP A 116 -18.48 17.04 -12.38
C ASP A 116 -17.78 17.74 -11.19
N HIS A 117 -18.41 18.78 -10.69
CA HIS A 117 -17.92 19.58 -9.55
C HIS A 117 -18.49 19.10 -8.21
N SER A 118 -19.29 18.03 -8.16
CA SER A 118 -19.89 17.49 -6.93
C SER A 118 -18.86 17.24 -5.82
N VAL A 119 -17.73 16.63 -6.17
CA VAL A 119 -16.59 16.34 -5.29
C VAL A 119 -15.95 17.61 -4.70
N LEU A 120 -16.06 18.75 -5.39
CA LEU A 120 -15.52 20.04 -4.94
C LEU A 120 -16.49 20.82 -4.05
N LYS A 121 -17.74 20.38 -3.88
CA LYS A 121 -18.77 21.13 -3.14
C LYS A 121 -18.68 20.98 -1.63
N ASN A 122 -18.27 19.81 -1.12
CA ASN A 122 -18.31 19.52 0.32
C ASN A 122 -16.98 19.03 0.89
N THR A 123 -15.95 19.84 0.73
CA THR A 123 -14.57 19.43 1.00
C THR A 123 -14.18 19.48 2.48
N PHE A 124 -15.14 19.73 3.38
CA PHE A 124 -14.93 19.67 4.82
C PHE A 124 -14.97 18.24 5.36
N HIS A 125 -15.61 17.32 4.63
CA HIS A 125 -15.61 15.90 4.95
C HIS A 125 -14.37 15.21 4.39
N LEU A 126 -13.84 14.28 5.18
CA LEU A 126 -12.63 13.54 4.87
C LEU A 126 -12.78 12.67 3.61
N GLU A 127 -13.97 12.11 3.38
CA GLU A 127 -14.27 11.25 2.22
C GLU A 127 -14.10 12.02 0.91
N GLU A 128 -14.65 13.23 0.81
CA GLU A 128 -14.51 14.10 -0.36
C GLU A 128 -13.06 14.58 -0.55
N GLN A 129 -12.32 14.81 0.54
CA GLN A 129 -10.89 15.11 0.43
C GLN A 129 -10.11 13.91 -0.12
N ASN A 130 -10.46 12.69 0.29
CA ASN A 130 -9.84 11.47 -0.21
C ASN A 130 -10.19 11.21 -1.69
N GLU A 131 -11.41 11.52 -2.14
CA GLU A 131 -11.75 11.49 -3.58
C GLU A 131 -10.83 12.43 -4.37
N ILE A 132 -10.63 13.65 -3.87
CA ILE A 132 -9.75 14.63 -4.53
C ILE A 132 -8.32 14.10 -4.58
N TRP A 133 -7.81 13.52 -3.49
CA TRP A 133 -6.51 12.88 -3.50
C TRP A 133 -6.43 11.71 -4.50
N ALA A 134 -7.45 10.87 -4.57
CA ALA A 134 -7.49 9.75 -5.51
C ALA A 134 -7.45 10.25 -6.97
N ILE A 135 -8.25 11.25 -7.31
CA ILE A 135 -8.21 11.94 -8.62
C ILE A 135 -6.79 12.47 -8.89
N GLY A 136 -6.18 13.14 -7.91
CA GLY A 136 -4.82 13.65 -8.02
C GLY A 136 -3.81 12.57 -8.33
N GLN A 137 -3.84 11.47 -7.58
CA GLN A 137 -2.95 10.33 -7.77
C GLN A 137 -3.06 9.76 -9.18
N HIS A 138 -4.27 9.62 -9.71
CA HIS A 138 -4.48 9.15 -11.08
C HIS A 138 -3.95 10.11 -12.14
N LEU A 139 -3.96 11.41 -11.87
CA LEU A 139 -3.37 12.44 -12.71
C LEU A 139 -1.86 12.62 -12.50
N GLY A 140 -1.23 11.79 -11.65
CA GLY A 140 0.21 11.82 -11.38
C GLY A 140 0.65 12.79 -10.28
N LEU A 141 -0.29 13.38 -9.53
CA LEU A 141 0.01 14.19 -8.36
C LEU A 141 0.66 13.33 -7.26
N LYS A 142 1.63 13.88 -6.55
CA LYS A 142 2.14 13.27 -5.32
C LYS A 142 1.11 13.46 -4.20
N THR A 143 0.69 12.38 -3.55
CA THR A 143 -0.38 12.38 -2.55
C THR A 143 0.02 11.64 -1.27
N LEU A 144 -0.83 11.74 -0.25
CA LEU A 144 -0.74 10.95 0.98
C LEU A 144 -1.36 9.54 0.89
N LEU A 145 -1.78 9.11 -0.30
CA LEU A 145 -2.40 7.80 -0.47
C LEU A 145 -1.36 6.73 -0.79
N LEU A 146 -1.62 5.52 -0.27
CA LEU A 146 -0.95 4.30 -0.66
C LEU A 146 -1.93 3.41 -1.42
N ASP A 147 -1.53 2.91 -2.59
CA ASP A 147 -2.30 1.94 -3.37
C ASP A 147 -2.23 0.54 -2.74
N TRP A 148 -3.38 -0.10 -2.63
CA TRP A 148 -3.53 -1.49 -2.27
C TRP A 148 -4.50 -2.15 -3.26
N THR A 149 -4.49 -3.48 -3.28
CA THR A 149 -5.44 -4.29 -4.04
C THR A 149 -6.04 -5.35 -3.15
N LYS A 150 -7.30 -5.71 -3.40
CA LYS A 150 -7.98 -6.81 -2.70
C LYS A 150 -7.54 -8.19 -3.19
N VAL A 151 -6.64 -8.26 -4.17
CA VAL A 151 -6.22 -9.51 -4.81
C VAL A 151 -4.71 -9.70 -4.73
N PHE A 152 -4.28 -10.77 -4.08
CA PHE A 152 -2.85 -11.10 -3.92
C PHE A 152 -2.09 -11.16 -5.26
N TYR A 153 -2.69 -11.73 -6.31
CA TYR A 153 -2.07 -11.83 -7.64
C TYR A 153 -1.77 -10.47 -8.28
N ILE A 154 -2.65 -9.49 -8.06
CA ILE A 154 -2.44 -8.13 -8.58
C ILE A 154 -1.28 -7.47 -7.83
N ALA A 155 -1.18 -7.67 -6.51
CA ALA A 155 -0.04 -7.19 -5.74
C ALA A 155 1.26 -7.87 -6.18
N LEU A 156 1.24 -9.18 -6.42
CA LEU A 156 2.41 -9.88 -6.95
C LEU A 156 2.80 -9.34 -8.33
N PHE A 157 1.84 -9.09 -9.22
CA PHE A 157 2.10 -8.43 -10.50
C PHE A 157 2.77 -7.07 -10.29
N PHE A 158 2.27 -6.21 -9.39
CA PHE A 158 2.90 -4.91 -9.12
C PHE A 158 4.34 -5.02 -8.58
N ALA A 159 4.65 -6.09 -7.84
CA ALA A 159 6.00 -6.32 -7.34
C ALA A 159 6.98 -6.72 -8.46
N PHE A 160 6.49 -7.31 -9.56
CA PHE A 160 7.30 -7.88 -10.63
C PHE A 160 7.12 -7.23 -12.01
N GLU A 161 6.14 -6.33 -12.21
CA GLU A 161 5.80 -5.74 -13.52
C GLU A 161 6.96 -4.97 -14.17
N ARG A 162 7.91 -4.51 -13.36
CA ARG A 162 9.10 -3.78 -13.82
C ARG A 162 10.31 -4.67 -13.74
N GLU A 163 11.01 -4.76 -14.87
CA GLU A 163 12.31 -5.41 -14.96
C GLU A 163 13.32 -4.74 -14.01
N LEU A 164 14.27 -5.55 -13.53
CA LEU A 164 15.44 -5.04 -12.84
C LEU A 164 16.34 -4.38 -13.87
N GLU A 165 16.80 -3.17 -13.58
CA GLU A 165 17.90 -2.60 -14.37
C GLU A 165 19.21 -3.26 -13.92
N ASP A 166 20.18 -3.43 -14.82
CA ASP A 166 21.47 -4.09 -14.53
C ASP A 166 22.24 -3.50 -13.33
N ARG A 167 21.88 -2.27 -12.89
CA ARG A 167 22.52 -1.54 -11.79
C ARG A 167 21.77 -1.70 -10.46
N GLU A 168 20.60 -2.31 -10.44
CA GLU A 168 19.79 -2.47 -9.22
C GLU A 168 20.19 -3.75 -8.48
N SER A 169 20.84 -3.62 -7.32
CA SER A 169 21.05 -4.75 -6.41
C SER A 169 19.83 -4.94 -5.52
N ILE A 170 18.79 -5.60 -6.04
CA ILE A 170 17.59 -5.94 -5.29
C ILE A 170 17.54 -7.45 -5.09
N ASP A 171 17.65 -7.88 -3.83
CA ASP A 171 17.66 -9.31 -3.49
C ASP A 171 16.26 -9.91 -3.51
N TYR A 172 15.26 -9.16 -3.04
CA TYR A 172 13.88 -9.63 -2.91
C TYR A 172 12.86 -8.59 -3.38
N ARG A 173 11.75 -9.10 -3.92
CA ARG A 173 10.49 -8.34 -4.02
C ARG A 173 9.74 -8.41 -2.70
N ALA A 174 8.86 -7.44 -2.43
CA ALA A 174 7.98 -7.48 -1.26
C ALA A 174 6.51 -7.47 -1.65
N VAL A 175 5.70 -8.26 -0.96
CA VAL A 175 4.24 -8.19 -1.01
C VAL A 175 3.73 -8.03 0.41
N TYR A 176 3.19 -6.86 0.70
CA TYR A 176 2.57 -6.55 1.98
C TYR A 176 1.16 -7.10 2.02
N ARG A 177 0.74 -7.55 3.20
CA ARG A 177 -0.62 -8.00 3.49
C ARG A 177 -1.05 -7.40 4.82
N ILE A 178 -2.21 -6.76 4.84
CA ILE A 178 -2.83 -6.26 6.07
C ILE A 178 -4.31 -6.62 6.10
N ASP A 179 -4.85 -6.75 7.30
CA ASP A 179 -6.29 -6.83 7.50
C ASP A 179 -6.87 -5.41 7.53
N ALA A 180 -7.61 -5.04 6.49
CA ALA A 180 -8.21 -3.72 6.37
C ALA A 180 -9.24 -3.44 7.48
N SER A 181 -9.86 -4.47 8.09
CA SER A 181 -10.77 -4.27 9.23
C SER A 181 -10.04 -3.72 10.46
N SER A 182 -8.73 -3.99 10.59
CA SER A 182 -7.91 -3.41 11.65
C SER A 182 -7.61 -1.93 11.47
N LEU A 183 -7.88 -1.36 10.29
CA LEU A 183 -7.70 0.06 9.97
C LEU A 183 -8.94 0.92 10.25
N GLU A 184 -10.10 0.29 10.49
CA GLU A 184 -11.37 1.00 10.73
C GLU A 184 -11.41 1.70 12.10
N GLN A 185 -10.55 1.29 13.04
CA GLN A 185 -10.19 2.08 14.21
C GLN A 185 -8.76 2.57 14.03
N PRO A 186 -8.46 3.88 14.09
CA PRO A 186 -7.10 4.39 13.91
C PRO A 186 -6.22 3.97 15.09
N VAL A 187 -5.70 2.76 15.04
CA VAL A 187 -4.69 2.26 15.97
C VAL A 187 -3.33 2.43 15.30
N GLY A 188 -2.70 3.58 15.55
CA GLY A 188 -1.37 3.92 15.04
C GLY A 188 -1.38 4.92 13.88
N LEU A 189 -0.39 4.78 13.00
CA LEU A 189 0.00 5.77 11.99
C LEU A 189 -0.46 5.42 10.54
N VAL A 190 -1.05 4.23 10.35
CA VAL A 190 -1.71 3.85 9.09
C VAL A 190 -3.18 4.24 9.19
N GLY A 191 -3.65 5.08 8.26
CA GLY A 191 -4.98 5.69 8.29
C GLY A 191 -6.08 4.83 7.68
N PHE A 192 -7.24 5.47 7.52
CA PHE A 192 -8.49 4.90 7.05
C PHE A 192 -8.35 4.24 5.67
N SER A 193 -8.91 3.04 5.52
CA SER A 193 -9.06 2.36 4.23
C SER A 193 -10.23 2.94 3.46
N TYR A 194 -10.06 3.19 2.17
CA TYR A 194 -11.01 3.94 1.36
C TYR A 194 -11.04 3.44 -0.08
N ASN A 195 -12.26 3.22 -0.59
CA ASN A 195 -12.50 2.90 -1.99
C ASN A 195 -13.11 4.14 -2.65
N PRO A 196 -12.48 4.72 -3.67
CA PRO A 196 -13.05 5.86 -4.37
C PRO A 196 -14.32 5.44 -5.12
N TYR A 197 -15.31 6.31 -5.09
CA TYR A 197 -16.56 6.15 -5.82
C TYR A 197 -16.38 6.51 -7.29
N SER A 198 -15.42 7.37 -7.61
CA SER A 198 -15.11 7.77 -8.98
C SER A 198 -13.92 7.00 -9.56
N ASP A 199 -14.14 6.34 -10.70
CA ASP A 199 -13.10 5.67 -11.48
C ASP A 199 -13.27 5.96 -12.97
N GLN A 200 -13.17 7.24 -13.32
CA GLN A 200 -13.42 7.72 -14.69
C GLN A 200 -12.51 7.05 -15.75
N ILE A 201 -11.36 6.52 -15.33
CA ILE A 201 -10.36 5.87 -16.20
C ILE A 201 -10.49 4.33 -16.14
N GLY A 202 -11.28 3.77 -15.20
CA GLY A 202 -11.46 2.33 -15.04
C GLY A 202 -10.28 1.59 -14.39
N ARG A 203 -9.23 2.32 -13.97
CA ARG A 203 -7.97 1.73 -13.47
C ARG A 203 -8.15 1.15 -12.08
N ILE A 204 -8.90 1.81 -11.21
CA ILE A 204 -9.11 1.36 -9.83
C ILE A 204 -9.92 0.06 -9.84
N THR A 205 -11.00 0.03 -10.62
CA THR A 205 -11.90 -1.11 -10.75
C THR A 205 -11.17 -2.31 -11.33
N ALA A 206 -10.39 -2.11 -12.40
CA ALA A 206 -9.60 -3.18 -13.02
C ALA A 206 -8.57 -3.79 -12.05
N GLN A 207 -8.02 -2.99 -11.15
CA GLN A 207 -7.01 -3.43 -10.18
C GLN A 207 -7.62 -3.94 -8.87
N GLN A 208 -8.96 -3.90 -8.72
CA GLN A 208 -9.66 -4.05 -7.43
C GLN A 208 -8.99 -3.20 -6.34
N GLY A 209 -8.64 -1.97 -6.74
CA GLY A 209 -7.84 -1.04 -5.98
C GLY A 209 -8.58 -0.50 -4.77
N THR A 210 -7.81 -0.21 -3.73
CA THR A 210 -8.23 0.48 -2.52
C THR A 210 -7.07 1.33 -2.03
N PHE A 211 -7.35 2.36 -1.25
CA PHE A 211 -6.33 3.26 -0.74
C PHE A 211 -6.32 3.25 0.78
N THR A 212 -5.14 3.41 1.36
CA THR A 212 -5.02 3.84 2.76
C THR A 212 -4.45 5.24 2.80
N THR A 213 -4.99 6.06 3.69
CA THR A 213 -4.40 7.38 3.98
C THR A 213 -3.21 7.21 4.90
N TYR A 214 -2.10 7.91 4.63
CA TYR A 214 -1.06 8.10 5.63
C TYR A 214 -1.50 9.20 6.60
N ARG A 215 -1.43 8.96 7.91
CA ARG A 215 -1.65 10.04 8.88
C ARG A 215 -0.31 10.75 9.08
N ALA A 216 -0.17 11.90 8.42
CA ALA A 216 0.89 12.86 8.72
C ALA A 216 0.79 13.35 10.17
#